data_AF-A0A9W4I5F5-F1
#
_entry.id   AF-A0A9W4I5F5-F1
#
_cell.length_a   1.000
_cell.length_b   1.000
_cell.length_c   1.000
_cell.angle_alpha   90.00
_cell.angle_beta   90.00
_cell.angle_gamma   90.00
#
_symmetry.space_group_name_H-M   'P 1'
#
loop_
_entity.id
_entity.type
_entity.pdbx_description
1 polymer ?
#
loop_
_entity_poly.entity_id
_entity_poly.type
_entity_poly.pdbx_seq_one_letter_code
_entity_poly.pdbx_strand_id
1 'polypeptide(L)'
;MSSLTPGHVLRGARWNYRVLEPFNGDGTHISTVFKAQVVPRERVVPEVEVPEWSLIKVALPGDEIATKNMQREVLTYRLPDVASAECFRKMYDIIDDSTLAEVKYCPNMHIYSLAKSFLRAAFTSCVVLENYEYVNTDYKPANILLSGIRTDRVIAKVVVGWGGGGGGGGGGGKKVMEKERRDFLITNLLFYCFFVIVPVGELINAQPYAMRASEVFLGKVCTEPSQVWAVAAMLLSWIKPGVLGTWDSPLLLSTPETDLLKVTVKSARSLSEGVPELQAILPLDEETKKVEMPQQLRDLLRFILVPDPKLRPSASSVLASSEFQEFENYVRE
;
A
#
# COMPACT_ATOMS: atom_id res chain seq x y z
N MET A 1 -14.47 21.57 -20.07
CA MET A 1 -14.50 20.18 -19.55
C MET A 1 -15.83 19.97 -18.86
N SER A 2 -16.53 18.88 -19.14
CA SER A 2 -17.65 18.47 -18.29
C SER A 2 -17.04 17.94 -16.99
N SER A 3 -17.12 18.72 -15.92
CA SER A 3 -16.85 18.20 -14.58
C SER A 3 -17.70 16.95 -14.37
N LEU A 4 -17.13 15.93 -13.74
CA LEU A 4 -17.90 14.79 -13.26
C LEU A 4 -18.80 15.30 -12.14
N THR A 5 -19.98 15.79 -12.51
CA THR A 5 -20.95 16.31 -11.55
C THR A 5 -21.75 15.14 -10.96
N PRO A 6 -22.11 15.20 -9.68
CA PRO A 6 -23.07 14.28 -9.10
C PRO A 6 -24.31 14.15 -9.98
N GLY A 7 -24.78 12.92 -10.19
CA GLY A 7 -25.89 12.56 -11.07
C GLY A 7 -25.50 12.24 -12.51
N HIS A 8 -24.30 12.61 -12.98
CA HIS A 8 -23.84 12.31 -14.34
C HIS A 8 -23.62 10.81 -14.52
N VAL A 9 -24.08 10.24 -15.65
CA VAL A 9 -23.93 8.81 -15.95
C VAL A 9 -22.83 8.60 -16.97
N LEU A 10 -21.77 7.90 -16.55
CA LEU A 10 -20.68 7.48 -17.40
C LEU A 10 -20.97 6.12 -18.02
N ARG A 11 -20.57 5.96 -19.28
CA ARG A 11 -20.66 4.68 -19.98
C ARG A 11 -19.36 3.90 -19.78
N GLY A 12 -19.40 2.82 -19.01
CA GLY A 12 -18.27 1.93 -18.78
C GLY A 12 -18.07 0.86 -19.86
N ALA A 13 -17.13 -0.05 -19.66
CA ALA A 13 -17.04 -1.25 -20.50
C ALA A 13 -18.19 -2.24 -20.18
N ARG A 14 -18.38 -2.54 -18.89
CA ARG A 14 -19.37 -3.52 -18.39
C ARG A 14 -20.71 -2.87 -18.03
N TRP A 15 -20.70 -1.86 -17.17
CA TRP A 15 -21.91 -1.18 -16.69
C TRP A 15 -21.90 0.30 -17.05
N ASN A 16 -22.99 0.98 -16.73
CA ASN A 16 -23.01 2.44 -16.66
C ASN A 16 -22.79 2.85 -15.20
N TYR A 17 -22.24 4.04 -14.95
CA TYR A 17 -21.90 4.50 -13.60
C TYR A 17 -22.46 5.89 -13.37
N ARG A 18 -23.43 6.02 -12.48
CA ARG A 18 -23.95 7.31 -12.03
C ARG A 18 -23.03 7.85 -10.96
N VAL A 19 -22.27 8.88 -11.28
CA VAL A 19 -21.41 9.61 -10.35
C VAL A 19 -22.26 10.14 -9.20
N LEU A 20 -21.84 9.90 -7.97
CA LEU A 20 -22.45 10.46 -6.77
C LEU A 20 -21.56 11.58 -6.25
N GLU A 21 -21.15 11.49 -4.99
CA GLU A 21 -20.27 12.45 -4.34
C GLU A 21 -18.78 12.11 -4.55
N PRO A 22 -17.91 13.14 -4.53
CA PRO A 22 -16.48 12.90 -4.40
C PRO A 22 -16.20 12.13 -3.11
N PHE A 23 -15.40 11.09 -3.21
CA PHE A 23 -14.94 10.33 -2.06
C PHE A 23 -13.79 11.09 -1.42
N ASN A 24 -14.07 11.70 -0.27
CA ASN A 24 -13.06 12.37 0.53
C ASN A 24 -12.23 11.30 1.25
N GLY A 25 -11.07 10.98 0.70
CA GLY A 25 -10.09 10.17 1.44
C GLY A 25 -9.39 10.99 2.53
N ASP A 26 -8.21 10.55 2.95
CA ASP A 26 -7.43 11.13 4.05
C ASP A 26 -6.81 12.52 3.75
N GLY A 27 -7.23 13.18 2.66
CA GLY A 27 -6.71 14.47 2.21
C GLY A 27 -5.34 14.38 1.53
N THR A 28 -4.79 13.18 1.37
CA THR A 28 -3.46 12.97 0.79
C THR A 28 -3.48 12.44 -0.64
N HIS A 29 -4.67 12.32 -1.23
CA HIS A 29 -4.85 11.88 -2.62
C HIS A 29 -4.71 13.04 -3.58
N ILE A 30 -3.91 12.84 -4.63
CA ILE A 30 -3.78 13.80 -5.74
C ILE A 30 -4.85 13.60 -6.83
N SER A 31 -5.48 12.43 -6.90
CA SER A 31 -6.67 12.22 -7.74
C SER A 31 -7.95 12.61 -7.05
N THR A 32 -8.96 12.96 -7.84
CA THR A 32 -10.34 12.96 -7.38
C THR A 32 -10.93 11.55 -7.53
N VAL A 33 -11.36 10.96 -6.42
CA VAL A 33 -12.17 9.74 -6.39
C VAL A 33 -13.64 10.15 -6.25
N PHE A 34 -14.55 9.43 -6.88
CA PHE A 34 -15.99 9.57 -6.75
C PHE A 34 -16.59 8.22 -6.39
N LYS A 35 -17.56 8.22 -5.47
CA LYS A 35 -18.47 7.09 -5.35
C LYS A 35 -19.43 7.12 -6.54
N ALA A 36 -19.77 5.97 -7.10
CA ALA A 36 -20.71 5.87 -8.19
C ALA A 36 -21.65 4.69 -8.04
N GLN A 37 -22.93 4.93 -8.32
CA GLN A 37 -23.92 3.86 -8.44
C GLN A 37 -23.69 3.14 -9.75
N VAL A 38 -23.64 1.82 -9.70
CA VAL A 38 -23.60 0.99 -10.90
C VAL A 38 -25.03 0.89 -11.44
N VAL A 39 -25.18 1.18 -12.72
CA VAL A 39 -26.45 1.14 -13.43
C VAL A 39 -26.37 -0.02 -14.43
N PRO A 40 -27.17 -1.10 -14.23
CA PRO A 40 -27.25 -2.21 -15.17
C PRO A 40 -27.55 -1.72 -16.59
N ARG A 41 -26.98 -2.39 -17.59
CA ARG A 41 -27.39 -2.18 -18.98
C ARG A 41 -28.61 -3.05 -19.27
N GLU A 42 -29.47 -2.60 -20.18
CA GLU A 42 -30.65 -3.36 -20.64
C GLU A 42 -30.32 -4.77 -21.19
N ARG A 43 -29.04 -5.11 -21.38
CA ARG A 43 -28.54 -6.39 -21.89
C ARG A 43 -27.55 -7.09 -20.95
N VAL A 44 -27.71 -6.97 -19.64
CA VAL A 44 -26.91 -7.79 -18.72
C VAL A 44 -27.49 -9.20 -18.72
N VAL A 45 -26.65 -10.19 -19.05
CA VAL A 45 -26.98 -11.61 -18.98
C VAL A 45 -27.33 -11.94 -17.52
N PRO A 46 -28.42 -12.67 -17.22
CA PRO A 46 -28.92 -12.88 -15.85
C PRO A 46 -27.94 -13.51 -14.85
N GLU A 47 -26.81 -14.05 -15.31
CA GLU A 47 -25.89 -14.86 -14.51
C GLU A 47 -24.82 -14.06 -13.77
N VAL A 48 -24.67 -12.76 -14.04
CA VAL A 48 -23.65 -11.93 -13.39
C VAL A 48 -24.29 -11.01 -12.35
N GLU A 49 -23.99 -11.25 -11.08
CA GLU A 49 -24.37 -10.36 -9.98
C GLU A 49 -23.86 -8.94 -10.26
N VAL A 50 -24.79 -7.98 -10.33
CA VAL A 50 -24.45 -6.60 -10.65
C VAL A 50 -24.11 -5.88 -9.35
N PRO A 51 -22.89 -5.33 -9.22
CA PRO A 51 -22.53 -4.58 -8.04
C PRO A 51 -23.44 -3.36 -7.88
N GLU A 52 -23.76 -2.94 -6.66
CA GLU A 52 -24.56 -1.72 -6.43
C GLU A 52 -23.70 -0.45 -6.57
N TRP A 53 -22.45 -0.52 -6.11
CA TRP A 53 -21.54 0.62 -6.01
C TRP A 53 -20.19 0.34 -6.69
N SER A 54 -19.55 1.43 -7.11
CA SER A 54 -18.20 1.43 -7.65
C SER A 54 -17.47 2.71 -7.22
N LEU A 55 -16.14 2.69 -7.32
CA LEU A 55 -15.31 3.88 -7.19
C LEU A 55 -14.79 4.28 -8.57
N ILE A 56 -14.92 5.56 -8.89
CA ILE A 56 -14.37 6.19 -10.09
C ILE A 56 -13.22 7.06 -9.64
N LYS A 57 -12.03 6.91 -10.23
CA LYS A 57 -10.92 7.81 -9.92
C LYS A 57 -10.40 8.44 -11.20
N VAL A 58 -10.16 9.74 -11.14
CA VAL A 58 -9.96 10.61 -12.30
C VAL A 58 -8.70 11.45 -12.12
N ALA A 59 -7.92 11.56 -13.19
CA ALA A 59 -6.80 12.48 -13.29
C ALA A 59 -7.30 13.89 -13.56
N LEU A 60 -6.67 14.88 -12.91
CA LEU A 60 -6.93 16.25 -13.30
C LEU A 60 -6.38 16.51 -14.71
N PRO A 61 -7.13 17.26 -15.54
CA PRO A 61 -6.65 17.71 -16.84
C PRO A 61 -5.31 18.45 -16.74
N GLY A 62 -4.37 18.10 -17.61
CA GLY A 62 -3.04 18.72 -17.66
C GLY A 62 -2.07 18.18 -16.62
N ASP A 63 -2.50 17.29 -15.74
CA ASP A 63 -1.62 16.59 -14.82
C ASP A 63 -1.10 15.31 -15.50
N GLU A 64 0.01 15.47 -16.24
CA GLU A 64 0.70 14.38 -16.95
C GLU A 64 1.26 13.35 -15.96
N ILE A 65 1.80 13.86 -14.86
CA ILE A 65 2.23 13.06 -13.72
C ILE A 65 1.03 12.45 -13.05
N ALA A 66 -0.23 12.89 -13.27
CA ALA A 66 -1.52 12.25 -12.97
C ALA A 66 -2.15 11.44 -14.11
N THR A 67 -1.48 11.22 -15.24
CA THR A 67 -2.03 10.35 -16.31
C THR A 67 -1.20 9.08 -16.46
N LYS A 68 0.12 9.16 -16.33
CA LYS A 68 1.04 8.03 -16.51
C LYS A 68 0.85 6.86 -15.52
N ASN A 69 0.68 7.12 -14.23
CA ASN A 69 0.41 6.14 -13.18
C ASN A 69 -0.99 5.53 -13.27
N MET A 70 -2.00 6.22 -13.81
CA MET A 70 -3.29 5.62 -14.17
C MET A 70 -3.04 4.51 -15.17
N GLN A 71 -2.27 4.84 -16.22
CA GLN A 71 -1.93 3.89 -17.26
C GLN A 71 -1.14 2.72 -16.69
N ARG A 72 -0.17 2.97 -15.79
CA ARG A 72 0.57 1.91 -15.10
C ARG A 72 -0.34 1.01 -14.27
N GLU A 73 -1.19 1.59 -13.43
CA GLU A 73 -2.15 0.85 -12.60
C GLU A 73 -3.07 -0.02 -13.46
N VAL A 74 -3.60 0.54 -14.55
CA VAL A 74 -4.41 -0.20 -15.52
C VAL A 74 -3.64 -1.34 -16.17
N LEU A 75 -2.38 -1.12 -16.56
CA LEU A 75 -1.53 -2.14 -17.16
C LEU A 75 -1.18 -3.24 -16.15
N THR A 76 -0.87 -2.89 -14.91
CA THR A 76 -0.57 -3.85 -13.85
C THR A 76 -1.78 -4.74 -13.54
N TYR A 77 -2.97 -4.17 -13.44
CA TYR A 77 -4.20 -4.95 -13.25
C TYR A 77 -4.57 -5.85 -14.44
N ARG A 78 -3.98 -5.61 -15.61
CA ARG A 78 -4.15 -6.46 -16.79
C ARG A 78 -3.13 -7.60 -16.88
N LEU A 79 -2.11 -7.63 -16.01
CA LEU A 79 -1.19 -8.76 -15.94
C LEU A 79 -1.96 -10.03 -15.55
N PRO A 80 -1.77 -11.16 -16.25
CA PRO A 80 -2.57 -12.37 -16.02
C PRO A 80 -2.59 -12.84 -14.57
N ASP A 81 -1.42 -12.87 -13.91
CA ASP A 81 -1.33 -13.36 -12.53
C ASP A 81 -1.88 -12.35 -11.52
N VAL A 82 -1.75 -11.03 -11.79
CA VAL A 82 -2.36 -9.99 -10.95
C VAL A 82 -3.89 -10.04 -11.07
N ALA A 83 -4.42 -10.23 -12.28
CA ALA A 83 -5.85 -10.28 -12.53
C ALA A 83 -6.52 -11.54 -11.94
N SER A 84 -5.79 -12.64 -11.86
CA SER A 84 -6.29 -13.93 -11.36
C SER A 84 -6.02 -14.15 -9.86
N ALA A 85 -4.99 -13.54 -9.28
CA ALA A 85 -4.62 -13.75 -7.89
C ALA A 85 -5.65 -13.17 -6.91
N GLU A 86 -5.97 -13.97 -5.88
CA GLU A 86 -6.94 -13.60 -4.84
C GLU A 86 -6.43 -12.48 -3.91
N CYS A 87 -5.12 -12.34 -3.79
CA CYS A 87 -4.47 -11.34 -2.95
C CYS A 87 -4.61 -9.91 -3.49
N PHE A 88 -5.00 -9.71 -4.75
CA PHE A 88 -5.27 -8.39 -5.30
C PHE A 88 -6.76 -8.09 -5.32
N ARG A 89 -7.10 -6.82 -5.06
CA ARG A 89 -8.43 -6.31 -5.36
C ARG A 89 -8.66 -6.36 -6.88
N LYS A 90 -9.66 -7.09 -7.35
CA LYS A 90 -10.03 -7.04 -8.78
C LYS A 90 -10.63 -5.69 -9.14
N MET A 91 -10.40 -5.23 -10.37
CA MET A 91 -10.87 -3.93 -10.89
C MET A 91 -12.41 -3.76 -10.96
N TYR A 92 -13.19 -4.77 -10.57
CA TYR A 92 -14.66 -4.73 -10.55
C TYR A 92 -15.25 -5.54 -9.38
N ASP A 93 -14.55 -5.59 -8.25
CA ASP A 93 -15.04 -6.22 -7.01
C ASP A 93 -15.62 -5.16 -6.04
N ILE A 94 -16.70 -5.52 -5.35
CA ILE A 94 -17.22 -4.77 -4.20
C ILE A 94 -16.53 -5.34 -2.97
N ILE A 95 -15.88 -4.48 -2.21
CA ILE A 95 -15.55 -4.80 -0.84
C ILE A 95 -16.38 -3.84 -0.01
N ASP A 96 -17.42 -4.38 0.62
CA ASP A 96 -18.28 -3.68 1.56
C ASP A 96 -17.66 -3.78 2.95
N ASP A 97 -16.40 -3.35 3.10
CA ASP A 97 -15.67 -3.51 4.35
C ASP A 97 -14.44 -2.57 4.44
N SER A 98 -14.01 -2.38 5.69
CA SER A 98 -13.01 -1.40 6.14
C SER A 98 -11.61 -1.59 5.57
N THR A 99 -10.80 -0.53 5.59
CA THR A 99 -9.35 -0.66 5.39
C THR A 99 -8.64 -1.07 6.68
N LEU A 100 -7.43 -1.64 6.60
CA LEU A 100 -6.62 -1.91 7.80
C LEU A 100 -6.35 -0.62 8.61
N ALA A 101 -6.31 0.55 7.96
CA ALA A 101 -6.15 1.84 8.63
C ALA A 101 -7.32 2.20 9.56
N GLU A 102 -8.52 1.69 9.29
CA GLU A 102 -9.73 1.97 10.08
C GLU A 102 -9.88 1.00 11.26
N VAL A 103 -9.15 -0.13 11.25
CA VAL A 103 -9.18 -1.13 12.32
C VAL A 103 -8.16 -0.74 13.39
N LYS A 104 -8.64 -0.46 14.60
CA LYS A 104 -7.76 -0.20 15.75
C LYS A 104 -7.10 -1.48 16.23
N TYR A 105 -5.78 -1.46 16.41
CA TYR A 105 -5.06 -2.55 17.04
C TYR A 105 -5.52 -2.79 18.49
N CYS A 106 -5.82 -4.05 18.81
CA CYS A 106 -6.14 -4.52 20.15
C CYS A 106 -5.57 -5.93 20.29
N PRO A 107 -4.66 -6.21 21.23
CA PRO A 107 -3.99 -7.51 21.32
C PRO A 107 -4.98 -8.61 21.69
N ASN A 108 -5.48 -9.34 20.69
CA ASN A 108 -6.38 -10.47 20.84
C ASN A 108 -6.33 -11.37 19.60
N MET A 109 -6.86 -12.59 19.72
CA MET A 109 -6.83 -13.58 18.63
C MET A 109 -7.50 -13.11 17.35
N HIS A 110 -8.53 -12.27 17.45
CA HIS A 110 -9.20 -11.72 16.28
C HIS A 110 -8.27 -10.78 15.48
N ILE A 111 -7.59 -9.86 16.17
CA ILE A 111 -6.58 -8.96 15.56
C ILE A 111 -5.38 -9.74 15.02
N TYR A 112 -4.96 -10.84 15.66
CA TYR A 112 -3.91 -11.69 15.10
C TYR A 112 -4.37 -12.48 13.87
N SER A 113 -5.64 -12.85 13.79
CA SER A 113 -6.25 -13.41 12.57
C SER A 113 -6.29 -12.40 11.42
N LEU A 114 -6.60 -11.13 11.72
CA LEU A 114 -6.45 -10.03 10.77
C LEU A 114 -5.01 -9.88 10.30
N ALA A 115 -4.05 -9.84 11.22
CA ALA A 115 -2.62 -9.75 10.92
C ALA A 115 -2.14 -10.87 10.00
N LYS A 116 -2.46 -12.12 10.34
CA LYS A 116 -2.19 -13.29 9.50
C LYS A 116 -2.75 -13.12 8.09
N SER A 117 -4.02 -12.74 7.99
CA SER A 117 -4.72 -12.64 6.71
C SER A 117 -4.08 -11.60 5.80
N PHE A 118 -3.78 -10.41 6.30
CA PHE A 118 -3.15 -9.39 5.45
C PHE A 118 -1.68 -9.64 5.17
N LEU A 119 -0.91 -10.20 6.10
CA LEU A 119 0.49 -10.55 5.83
C LEU A 119 0.56 -11.59 4.71
N ARG A 120 -0.30 -12.61 4.77
CA ARG A 120 -0.40 -13.63 3.72
C ARG A 120 -0.76 -13.00 2.38
N ALA A 121 -1.76 -12.12 2.34
CA ALA A 121 -2.13 -11.41 1.12
C ALA A 121 -0.97 -10.55 0.58
N ALA A 122 -0.32 -9.77 1.44
CA ALA A 122 0.75 -8.85 1.07
C ALA A 122 2.02 -9.57 0.57
N PHE A 123 2.46 -10.63 1.24
CA PHE A 123 3.59 -11.40 0.73
C PHE A 123 3.24 -12.19 -0.53
N THR A 124 2.01 -12.69 -0.65
CA THR A 124 1.56 -13.33 -1.90
C THR A 124 1.56 -12.33 -3.06
N SER A 125 1.13 -11.09 -2.83
CA SER A 125 1.22 -10.05 -3.87
C SER A 125 2.65 -9.71 -4.23
N CYS A 126 3.59 -9.67 -3.27
CA CYS A 126 5.01 -9.50 -3.59
C CYS A 126 5.48 -10.61 -4.56
N VAL A 127 5.21 -11.89 -4.24
CA VAL A 127 5.60 -13.03 -5.10
C VAL A 127 5.03 -12.91 -6.51
N VAL A 128 3.77 -12.51 -6.64
CA VAL A 128 3.15 -12.33 -7.96
C VAL A 128 3.85 -11.22 -8.75
N LEU A 129 4.22 -10.10 -8.11
CA LEU A 129 4.85 -8.97 -8.80
C LEU A 129 6.31 -9.23 -9.15
N GLU A 130 7.03 -9.98 -8.30
CA GLU A 130 8.41 -10.40 -8.54
C GLU A 130 8.53 -11.19 -9.85
N ASN A 131 7.53 -12.01 -10.21
CA ASN A 131 7.50 -12.73 -11.49
C ASN A 131 7.45 -11.82 -12.73
N TYR A 132 7.07 -10.54 -12.56
CA TYR A 132 7.05 -9.54 -13.62
C TYR A 132 8.21 -8.54 -13.51
N GLU A 133 9.13 -8.71 -12.56
CA GLU A 133 10.14 -7.72 -12.19
C GLU A 133 9.51 -6.39 -11.75
N TYR A 134 8.39 -6.46 -11.02
CA TYR A 134 7.67 -5.29 -10.48
C TYR A 134 7.72 -5.32 -8.95
N VAL A 135 7.71 -4.13 -8.34
CA VAL A 135 7.65 -3.95 -6.88
C VAL A 135 6.50 -3.06 -6.50
N ASN A 136 5.83 -3.39 -5.39
CA ASN A 136 4.85 -2.49 -4.80
C ASN A 136 5.54 -1.50 -3.86
N THR A 137 5.48 -0.21 -4.21
CA THR A 137 6.14 0.87 -3.49
C THR A 137 5.22 1.56 -2.49
N ASP A 138 4.04 1.01 -2.20
CA ASP A 138 3.02 1.69 -1.39
C ASP A 138 2.27 0.73 -0.47
N TYR A 139 2.99 -0.18 0.19
CA TYR A 139 2.42 -0.91 1.32
C TYR A 139 2.17 0.04 2.49
N LYS A 140 0.90 0.20 2.84
CA LYS A 140 0.42 0.92 4.03
C LYS A 140 -0.97 0.43 4.42
N PRO A 141 -1.44 0.69 5.66
CA PRO A 141 -2.71 0.14 6.13
C PRO A 141 -3.93 0.56 5.28
N ALA A 142 -3.92 1.76 4.71
CA ALA A 142 -5.00 2.23 3.82
C ALA A 142 -5.12 1.42 2.51
N ASN A 143 -4.08 0.67 2.14
CA ASN A 143 -4.02 -0.10 0.89
C ASN A 143 -4.31 -1.59 1.09
N ILE A 144 -4.64 -1.98 2.31
CA ILE A 144 -5.09 -3.31 2.66
C ILE A 144 -6.59 -3.23 2.89
N LEU A 145 -7.34 -3.80 1.95
CA LEU A 145 -8.78 -3.96 2.09
C LEU A 145 -9.05 -5.23 2.86
N LEU A 146 -9.89 -5.12 3.88
CA LEU A 146 -10.33 -6.24 4.67
C LEU A 146 -11.78 -6.53 4.30
N SER A 147 -12.18 -7.78 4.41
CA SER A 147 -13.59 -8.17 4.37
C SER A 147 -13.87 -9.33 5.30
N GLY A 148 -15.12 -9.47 5.73
CA GLY A 148 -15.49 -10.50 6.69
C GLY A 148 -14.88 -10.27 8.06
N ILE A 149 -14.56 -9.02 8.42
CA ILE A 149 -13.91 -8.67 9.69
C ILE A 149 -14.74 -9.02 10.93
N ARG A 150 -16.04 -9.30 10.78
CA ARG A 150 -16.91 -9.76 11.88
C ARG A 150 -17.09 -11.27 11.90
N THR A 151 -16.39 -11.98 11.03
CA THR A 151 -16.49 -13.44 10.85
C THR A 151 -15.16 -14.11 11.22
N ASP A 152 -15.19 -15.43 11.28
CA ASP A 152 -13.99 -16.27 11.40
C ASP A 152 -13.14 -16.31 10.11
N ARG A 153 -13.66 -15.77 9.00
CA ARG A 153 -13.05 -15.79 7.67
C ARG A 153 -12.73 -14.39 7.18
N VAL A 154 -11.70 -13.80 7.78
CA VAL A 154 -11.15 -12.53 7.31
C VAL A 154 -10.48 -12.75 5.95
N ILE A 155 -10.85 -11.93 4.97
CA ILE A 155 -10.20 -11.88 3.66
C ILE A 155 -9.49 -10.54 3.54
N ALA A 156 -8.19 -10.58 3.24
CA ALA A 156 -7.40 -9.39 2.98
C ALA A 156 -6.99 -9.33 1.51
N LYS A 157 -7.04 -8.13 0.93
CA LYS A 157 -6.62 -7.86 -0.45
C LYS A 157 -5.79 -6.60 -0.52
N VAL A 158 -4.75 -6.63 -1.34
CA VAL A 158 -3.88 -5.50 -1.64
C VAL A 158 -4.48 -4.68 -2.79
N VAL A 159 -4.50 -3.37 -2.62
CA VAL A 159 -4.88 -2.43 -3.68
C VAL A 159 -3.64 -2.04 -4.46
N VAL A 160 -3.70 -2.23 -5.78
CA VAL A 160 -2.73 -1.64 -6.70
C VAL A 160 -3.23 -0.24 -7.00
N GLY A 161 -2.78 0.79 -6.29
CA GLY A 161 -3.08 2.19 -6.69
C GLY A 161 -3.70 3.15 -5.68
N TRP A 162 -3.42 3.05 -4.38
CA TRP A 162 -3.92 4.04 -3.39
C TRP A 162 -2.80 4.77 -2.62
N GLY A 163 -1.92 5.47 -3.32
CA GLY A 163 -0.92 6.40 -2.73
C GLY A 163 -1.47 7.67 -2.06
N GLY A 164 -1.99 7.55 -0.84
CA GLY A 164 -1.96 8.68 0.09
C GLY A 164 -0.55 9.24 0.30
N GLY A 165 -0.36 10.54 0.08
CA GLY A 165 0.91 11.26 0.20
C GLY A 165 1.23 11.81 1.61
N GLY A 166 2.44 11.57 2.08
CA GLY A 166 3.03 12.34 3.18
C GLY A 166 3.26 13.79 2.76
N GLY A 167 2.79 14.74 3.57
CA GLY A 167 2.89 16.17 3.30
C GLY A 167 4.33 16.67 3.17
N GLY A 168 4.62 17.33 2.05
CA GLY A 168 5.78 18.19 1.83
C GLY A 168 5.29 19.42 1.07
N GLY A 169 5.42 20.60 1.69
CA GLY A 169 4.76 21.84 1.28
C GLY A 169 5.27 22.48 -0.02
N GLY A 170 4.51 23.46 -0.48
CA GLY A 170 4.91 24.38 -1.56
C GLY A 170 3.71 24.91 -2.34
N GLY A 171 3.17 26.05 -1.92
CA GLY A 171 2.07 26.71 -2.60
C GLY A 171 2.47 27.39 -3.92
N GLY A 172 1.45 27.67 -4.74
CA GLY A 172 1.47 28.77 -5.69
C GLY A 172 1.26 28.39 -7.16
N GLY A 173 0.16 28.89 -7.74
CA GLY A 173 0.10 29.20 -9.18
C GLY A 173 -1.04 28.58 -9.98
N LYS A 174 -2.22 29.23 -9.97
CA LYS A 174 -3.18 29.12 -11.09
C LYS A 174 -2.58 29.79 -12.33
N LYS A 175 -2.69 29.17 -13.51
CA LYS A 175 -2.94 29.88 -14.77
C LYS A 175 -3.75 29.02 -15.75
N VAL A 176 -4.69 29.70 -16.40
CA VAL A 176 -5.70 29.24 -17.36
C VAL A 176 -5.09 29.15 -18.76
N MET A 177 -5.45 28.13 -19.54
CA MET A 177 -5.67 28.26 -21.00
C MET A 177 -6.61 27.16 -21.56
N GLU A 178 -7.69 27.63 -22.19
CA GLU A 178 -8.45 27.00 -23.29
C GLU A 178 -7.54 26.82 -24.52
N LYS A 179 -7.71 25.96 -25.54
CA LYS A 179 -8.82 25.16 -26.10
C LYS A 179 -8.20 24.35 -27.27
N GLU A 180 -8.47 23.05 -27.38
CA GLU A 180 -8.62 22.34 -28.68
C GLU A 180 -9.20 20.93 -28.48
N ARG A 181 -9.91 20.42 -29.50
CA ARG A 181 -10.99 19.42 -29.41
C ARG A 181 -10.73 18.27 -30.40
N ARG A 182 -11.24 17.07 -30.06
CA ARG A 182 -11.40 15.81 -30.84
C ARG A 182 -10.21 14.84 -30.70
N ASP A 183 -10.33 13.56 -30.33
CA ASP A 183 -11.41 12.57 -30.36
C ASP A 183 -11.53 11.83 -29.00
N PHE A 184 -12.76 11.59 -28.52
CA PHE A 184 -12.99 10.98 -27.19
C PHE A 184 -13.42 9.52 -27.35
N LEU A 185 -12.44 8.62 -27.36
CA LEU A 185 -12.67 7.21 -27.04
C LEU A 185 -12.75 7.10 -25.51
N ILE A 186 -13.96 6.91 -24.97
CA ILE A 186 -14.19 6.65 -23.53
C ILE A 186 -13.68 5.24 -23.24
N THR A 187 -12.38 5.10 -22.95
CA THR A 187 -11.78 3.80 -22.55
C THR A 187 -10.92 3.85 -21.29
N ASN A 188 -10.68 4.99 -20.66
CA ASN A 188 -9.84 5.04 -19.46
C ASN A 188 -10.44 5.95 -18.38
N LEU A 189 -10.83 5.34 -17.27
CA LEU A 189 -11.43 6.00 -16.11
C LEU A 189 -10.86 5.37 -14.83
N LEU A 190 -9.54 5.38 -14.63
CA LEU A 190 -8.90 4.60 -13.55
C LEU A 190 -7.63 5.23 -12.97
N PHE A 191 -7.79 5.80 -11.77
CA PHE A 191 -6.88 5.87 -10.62
C PHE A 191 -5.51 6.62 -10.61
N TYR A 192 -5.38 7.74 -9.84
CA TYR A 192 -4.11 8.39 -9.44
C TYR A 192 -3.73 8.48 -7.98
N CYS A 193 -2.62 7.87 -7.58
CA CYS A 193 -1.90 8.30 -6.41
C CYS A 193 -0.43 7.86 -6.55
N PHE A 194 0.49 8.58 -5.91
CA PHE A 194 1.94 8.43 -6.12
C PHE A 194 2.38 6.96 -6.02
N PHE A 195 2.85 6.47 -7.18
CA PHE A 195 3.57 5.22 -7.47
C PHE A 195 3.26 4.03 -6.56
N VAL A 196 2.45 3.10 -7.05
CA VAL A 196 2.06 1.91 -6.27
C VAL A 196 2.68 0.63 -6.78
N ILE A 197 2.84 0.44 -8.09
CA ILE A 197 3.64 -0.67 -8.61
C ILE A 197 4.46 -0.19 -9.81
N VAL A 198 5.76 -0.47 -9.79
CA VAL A 198 6.71 -0.08 -10.83
C VAL A 198 7.68 -1.22 -11.12
N PRO A 199 8.30 -1.24 -12.31
CA PRO A 199 9.51 -2.03 -12.56
C PRO A 199 10.55 -1.88 -11.43
N VAL A 200 11.19 -2.98 -11.08
CA VAL A 200 12.28 -3.03 -10.10
C VAL A 200 13.35 -2.02 -10.47
N GLY A 201 13.82 -1.26 -9.48
CA GLY A 201 14.89 -0.30 -9.69
C GLY A 201 14.48 1.02 -10.34
N GLU A 202 13.20 1.22 -10.71
CA GLU A 202 12.78 2.43 -11.42
C GLU A 202 12.80 3.68 -10.52
N LEU A 203 12.46 3.53 -9.23
CA LEU A 203 12.23 4.66 -8.34
C LEU A 203 13.14 4.68 -7.12
N ILE A 204 13.67 5.87 -6.82
CA ILE A 204 14.31 6.24 -5.56
C ILE A 204 13.31 6.92 -4.63
N ASN A 205 13.54 6.86 -3.31
CA ASN A 205 12.63 7.44 -2.30
C ASN A 205 11.17 6.94 -2.42
N ALA A 206 10.98 5.76 -3.01
CA ALA A 206 9.69 5.15 -3.26
C ALA A 206 9.34 4.26 -2.08
N GLN A 207 8.46 4.74 -1.20
CA GLN A 207 7.76 4.07 -0.11
C GLN A 207 7.17 5.13 0.82
N PRO A 208 6.00 4.89 1.44
CA PRO A 208 5.54 5.67 2.57
C PRO A 208 6.66 5.79 3.60
N TYR A 209 6.83 6.97 4.18
CA TYR A 209 7.98 7.25 5.04
C TYR A 209 8.11 6.22 6.17
N ALA A 210 7.00 5.90 6.85
CA ALA A 210 6.96 4.92 7.94
C ALA A 210 7.19 3.45 7.52
N MET A 211 7.08 3.14 6.23
CA MET A 211 7.25 1.78 5.69
C MET A 211 8.51 1.65 4.84
N ARG A 212 9.30 2.72 4.74
CA ARG A 212 10.42 2.76 3.82
C ARG A 212 11.59 1.93 4.36
N ALA A 213 12.17 1.11 3.49
CA ALA A 213 13.33 0.29 3.83
C ALA A 213 14.58 1.15 4.03
N SER A 214 15.52 0.67 4.85
CA SER A 214 16.77 1.39 5.17
C SER A 214 17.53 1.79 3.90
N GLU A 215 17.63 0.90 2.92
CA GLU A 215 18.29 1.19 1.65
C GLU A 215 17.59 2.29 0.83
N VAL A 216 16.26 2.31 0.83
CA VAL A 216 15.46 3.31 0.11
C VAL A 216 15.53 4.66 0.81
N PHE A 217 15.60 4.68 2.14
CA PHE A 217 15.90 5.88 2.94
C PHE A 217 17.25 6.49 2.58
N LEU A 218 18.23 5.66 2.26
CA LEU A 218 19.57 6.08 1.82
C LEU A 218 19.62 6.46 0.34
N GLY A 219 18.46 6.64 -0.30
CA GLY A 219 18.35 7.06 -1.70
C GLY A 219 18.66 5.95 -2.71
N LYS A 220 18.76 4.68 -2.28
CA LYS A 220 18.81 3.56 -3.22
C LYS A 220 17.44 3.33 -3.82
N VAL A 221 17.44 2.66 -4.97
CA VAL A 221 16.22 2.29 -5.68
C VAL A 221 15.45 1.22 -4.90
N CYS A 222 14.12 1.22 -5.02
CA CYS A 222 13.27 0.19 -4.42
C CYS A 222 13.41 -1.13 -5.20
N THR A 223 13.62 -2.23 -4.47
CA THR A 223 13.77 -3.58 -5.00
C THR A 223 12.86 -4.58 -4.26
N GLU A 224 12.91 -5.85 -4.64
CA GLU A 224 12.12 -6.93 -4.08
C GLU A 224 12.34 -7.09 -2.56
N PRO A 225 13.58 -7.04 -2.02
CA PRO A 225 13.77 -6.94 -0.57
C PRO A 225 13.10 -5.72 0.06
N SER A 226 13.09 -4.56 -0.61
CA SER A 226 12.51 -3.34 -0.05
C SER A 226 11.01 -3.46 0.17
N GLN A 227 10.27 -4.14 -0.71
CA GLN A 227 8.84 -4.38 -0.49
C GLN A 227 8.57 -5.35 0.67
N VAL A 228 9.41 -6.37 0.87
CA VAL A 228 9.32 -7.29 2.02
C VAL A 228 9.46 -6.53 3.34
N TRP A 229 10.40 -5.59 3.41
CA TRP A 229 10.53 -4.67 4.55
C TRP A 229 9.25 -3.86 4.77
N ALA A 230 8.71 -3.25 3.70
CA ALA A 230 7.55 -2.39 3.79
C ALA A 230 6.30 -3.11 4.34
N VAL A 231 6.12 -4.39 4.03
CA VAL A 231 5.03 -5.21 4.60
C VAL A 231 5.17 -5.37 6.12
N ALA A 232 6.37 -5.67 6.62
CA ALA A 232 6.59 -5.80 8.07
C ALA A 232 6.53 -4.45 8.80
N ALA A 233 7.07 -3.39 8.20
CA ALA A 233 6.98 -2.03 8.74
C ALA A 233 5.52 -1.53 8.76
N MET A 234 4.71 -1.88 7.76
CA MET A 234 3.27 -1.61 7.75
C MET A 234 2.56 -2.26 8.94
N LEU A 235 2.87 -3.52 9.25
CA LEU A 235 2.32 -4.20 10.43
C LEU A 235 2.71 -3.48 11.73
N LEU A 236 3.99 -3.12 11.90
CA LEU A 236 4.44 -2.42 13.10
C LEU A 236 3.79 -1.06 13.28
N SER A 237 3.73 -0.26 12.20
CA SER A 237 3.07 1.05 12.22
C SER A 237 1.56 0.94 12.49
N TRP A 238 0.91 -0.11 12.01
CA TRP A 238 -0.49 -0.40 12.34
C TRP A 238 -0.68 -0.80 13.81
N ILE A 239 0.21 -1.64 14.35
CA ILE A 239 0.19 -2.06 15.76
C ILE A 239 0.39 -0.86 16.68
N LYS A 240 1.45 -0.08 16.43
CA LYS A 240 1.81 1.11 17.19
C LYS A 240 2.75 1.97 16.35
N PRO A 241 2.33 3.16 15.92
CA PRO A 241 3.22 4.11 15.28
C PRO A 241 4.42 4.45 16.16
N GLY A 242 5.60 4.58 15.56
CA GLY A 242 6.86 4.94 16.22
C GLY A 242 7.69 3.76 16.73
N VAL A 243 7.29 2.51 16.50
CA VAL A 243 8.07 1.32 16.92
C VAL A 243 9.42 1.24 16.20
N LEU A 244 9.50 1.68 14.95
CA LEU A 244 10.77 1.71 14.22
C LEU A 244 11.60 2.99 14.49
N GLY A 245 11.09 3.89 15.34
CA GLY A 245 11.71 5.16 15.69
C GLY A 245 10.86 6.38 15.37
N THR A 246 11.41 7.59 15.50
CA THR A 246 10.71 8.83 15.14
C THR A 246 10.31 8.77 13.67
N TRP A 247 9.02 8.97 13.38
CA TRP A 247 8.42 8.77 12.06
C TRP A 247 8.51 7.34 11.49
N ASP A 248 8.75 6.34 12.34
CA ASP A 248 8.99 4.94 11.97
C ASP A 248 10.20 4.77 11.01
N SER A 249 11.24 5.60 11.16
CA SER A 249 12.44 5.54 10.33
C SER A 249 13.45 4.48 10.82
N PRO A 250 13.84 3.50 9.99
CA PRO A 250 14.72 2.40 10.38
C PRO A 250 16.20 2.75 10.41
N LEU A 251 16.55 4.03 10.19
CA LEU A 251 17.95 4.49 10.15
C LEU A 251 18.71 4.16 11.46
N LEU A 252 18.00 3.98 12.57
CA LEU A 252 18.58 3.65 13.87
C LEU A 252 18.67 2.14 14.15
N LEU A 253 18.03 1.29 13.35
CA LEU A 253 18.08 -0.17 13.46
C LEU A 253 19.23 -0.81 12.67
N SER A 254 19.93 -0.03 11.85
CA SER A 254 20.99 -0.54 10.98
C SER A 254 22.31 -0.66 11.74
N THR A 255 22.82 -1.88 11.97
CA THR A 255 24.22 -2.09 12.34
C THR A 255 25.11 -1.80 11.14
N PRO A 256 26.14 -0.95 11.27
CA PRO A 256 26.75 -0.38 10.08
C PRO A 256 27.81 -1.32 9.48
N GLU A 257 27.49 -1.95 8.35
CA GLU A 257 28.39 -2.88 7.65
C GLU A 257 29.29 -2.23 6.59
N THR A 258 28.94 -1.03 6.09
CA THR A 258 29.76 -0.28 5.12
C THR A 258 30.23 1.04 5.69
N ASP A 259 31.39 1.55 5.26
CA ASP A 259 31.95 2.82 5.77
C ASP A 259 31.00 4.00 5.53
N LEU A 260 30.23 3.98 4.43
CA LEU A 260 29.19 4.97 4.18
C LEU A 260 28.02 4.85 5.17
N LEU A 261 27.55 3.64 5.49
CA LEU A 261 26.53 3.45 6.54
C LEU A 261 27.08 3.83 7.92
N LYS A 262 28.34 3.54 8.23
CA LYS A 262 28.99 3.96 9.49
C LYS A 262 28.99 5.47 9.59
N VAL A 263 29.38 6.17 8.53
CA VAL A 263 29.36 7.63 8.48
C VAL A 263 27.93 8.16 8.56
N THR A 264 26.96 7.59 7.84
CA THR A 264 25.57 8.05 7.89
C THR A 264 24.93 7.78 9.26
N VAL A 265 25.13 6.62 9.86
CA VAL A 265 24.64 6.29 11.21
C VAL A 265 25.35 7.14 12.26
N LYS A 266 26.66 7.40 12.12
CA LYS A 266 27.41 8.28 13.02
C LYS A 266 26.97 9.74 12.88
N SER A 267 26.73 10.20 11.65
CA SER A 267 26.17 11.53 11.37
C SER A 267 24.74 11.65 11.87
N ALA A 268 23.89 10.63 11.68
CA ALA A 268 22.54 10.59 12.23
C ALA A 268 22.56 10.58 13.76
N ARG A 269 23.49 9.84 14.37
CA ARG A 269 23.71 9.82 15.83
C ARG A 269 24.21 11.17 16.35
N SER A 270 25.10 11.84 15.62
CA SER A 270 25.57 13.18 15.98
C SER A 270 24.47 14.23 15.82
N LEU A 271 23.66 14.13 14.76
CA LEU A 271 22.49 15.00 14.57
C LEU A 271 21.40 14.74 15.62
N SER A 272 21.29 13.50 16.14
CA SER A 272 20.36 13.16 17.22
C SER A 272 20.87 13.55 18.62
N GLU A 273 22.11 14.01 18.79
CA GLU A 273 22.57 14.57 20.07
C GLU A 273 21.74 15.79 20.50
N GLY A 274 21.13 16.50 19.54
CA GLY A 274 20.19 17.61 19.80
C GLY A 274 18.72 17.21 19.91
N VAL A 275 18.38 15.92 19.74
CA VAL A 275 17.00 15.40 19.73
C VAL A 275 16.94 14.16 20.61
N PRO A 276 16.74 14.30 21.93
CA PRO A 276 16.79 13.22 22.91
C PRO A 276 15.92 12.00 22.55
N GLU A 277 14.81 12.21 21.83
CA GLU A 277 13.87 11.19 21.38
C GLU A 277 14.50 10.20 20.39
N LEU A 278 15.46 10.64 19.57
CA LEU A 278 16.17 9.79 18.62
C LEU A 278 17.26 8.94 19.28
N GLN A 279 17.79 9.37 20.44
CA GLN A 279 18.73 8.59 21.24
C GLN A 279 18.03 7.53 22.10
N ALA A 280 16.71 7.61 22.23
CA ALA A 280 15.90 6.73 23.07
C ALA A 280 15.41 5.45 22.36
N ILE A 281 15.73 5.28 21.07
CA ILE A 281 15.25 4.15 20.26
C ILE A 281 16.08 2.91 20.61
N LEU A 282 15.40 1.93 21.21
CA LEU A 282 16.01 0.67 21.62
C LEU A 282 16.13 -0.29 20.42
N PRO A 283 16.90 -1.39 20.55
CA PRO A 283 16.85 -2.48 19.56
C PRO A 283 15.41 -2.93 19.32
N LEU A 284 15.12 -3.42 18.10
CA LEU A 284 13.77 -3.86 17.70
C LEU A 284 13.12 -4.81 18.72
N ASP A 285 13.91 -5.71 19.31
CA ASP A 285 13.46 -6.64 20.36
C ASP A 285 12.93 -5.94 21.61
N GLU A 286 13.52 -4.81 22.00
CA GLU A 286 13.08 -4.04 23.16
C GLU A 286 11.90 -3.13 22.82
N GLU A 287 11.85 -2.56 21.61
CA GLU A 287 10.69 -1.78 21.16
C GLU A 287 9.43 -2.64 21.02
N THR A 288 9.59 -3.85 20.48
CA THR A 288 8.47 -4.80 20.34
C THR A 288 7.97 -5.34 21.68
N LYS A 289 8.79 -5.36 22.75
CA LYS A 289 8.33 -5.65 24.12
C LYS A 289 7.44 -4.55 24.71
N LYS A 290 7.53 -3.32 24.20
CA LYS A 290 6.64 -2.21 24.61
C LYS A 290 5.25 -2.32 23.99
N VAL A 291 5.00 -3.36 23.18
CA VAL A 291 3.70 -3.65 22.61
C VAL A 291 3.34 -5.09 22.92
N GLU A 292 2.10 -5.29 23.38
CA GLU A 292 1.59 -6.63 23.62
C GLU A 292 1.41 -7.34 22.27
N MET A 293 2.27 -8.31 21.98
CA MET A 293 2.23 -9.16 20.80
C MET A 293 2.75 -10.57 21.14
N PRO A 294 2.31 -11.62 20.43
CA PRO A 294 2.78 -12.98 20.69
C PRO A 294 4.22 -13.17 20.24
N GLN A 295 4.89 -14.16 20.81
CA GLN A 295 6.30 -14.44 20.51
C GLN A 295 6.49 -14.82 19.04
N GLN A 296 5.57 -15.60 18.49
CA GLN A 296 5.57 -16.04 17.09
C GLN A 296 5.53 -14.85 16.12
N LEU A 297 4.79 -13.80 16.44
CA LEU A 297 4.77 -12.59 15.62
C LEU A 297 6.08 -11.80 15.73
N ARG A 298 6.71 -11.77 16.92
CA ARG A 298 8.04 -11.17 17.10
C ARG A 298 9.12 -11.91 16.33
N ASP A 299 9.10 -13.24 16.37
CA ASP A 299 10.09 -14.07 15.67
C ASP A 299 9.96 -13.90 14.15
N LEU A 300 8.73 -13.87 13.64
CA LEU A 300 8.46 -13.53 12.25
C LEU A 300 8.96 -12.12 11.87
N LEU A 301 8.69 -11.11 12.71
CA LEU A 301 9.18 -9.75 12.48
C LEU A 301 10.72 -9.68 12.48
N ARG A 302 11.38 -10.42 13.37
CA ARG A 302 12.85 -10.51 13.44
C ARG A 302 13.43 -11.13 12.17
N PHE A 303 12.77 -12.17 11.66
CA PHE A 303 13.17 -12.84 10.42
C PHE A 303 13.06 -11.92 9.20
N ILE A 304 12.04 -11.05 9.15
CA ILE A 304 11.78 -10.17 8.02
C ILE A 304 12.59 -8.86 8.06
N LEU A 305 12.67 -8.21 9.23
CA LEU A 305 13.24 -6.86 9.39
C LEU A 305 14.78 -6.87 9.47
N VAL A 306 15.41 -7.51 8.49
CA VAL A 306 16.87 -7.55 8.32
C VAL A 306 17.34 -6.28 7.59
N PRO A 307 18.22 -5.45 8.19
CA PRO A 307 18.65 -4.19 7.60
C PRO A 307 19.42 -4.34 6.28
N ASP A 308 20.25 -5.38 6.14
CA ASP A 308 20.93 -5.67 4.87
C ASP A 308 19.94 -6.33 3.89
N PRO A 309 19.56 -5.66 2.77
CA PRO A 309 18.66 -6.24 1.79
C PRO A 309 19.18 -7.53 1.15
N LYS A 310 20.50 -7.83 1.19
CA LYS A 310 21.05 -9.09 0.67
C LYS A 310 20.78 -10.28 1.57
N LEU A 311 20.64 -10.04 2.87
CA LEU A 311 20.36 -11.06 3.88
C LEU A 311 18.86 -11.16 4.19
N ARG A 312 18.07 -10.19 3.72
CA ARG A 312 16.62 -10.16 3.91
C ARG A 312 15.95 -11.29 3.11
N PRO A 313 15.00 -12.03 3.70
CA PRO A 313 14.31 -13.08 2.97
C PRO A 313 13.48 -12.53 1.82
N SER A 314 13.31 -13.31 0.75
CA SER A 314 12.32 -13.02 -0.29
C SER A 314 10.90 -13.21 0.25
N ALA A 315 9.88 -12.65 -0.42
CA ALA A 315 8.49 -12.85 -0.02
C ALA A 315 8.07 -14.34 -0.05
N SER A 316 8.55 -15.08 -1.05
CA SER A 316 8.36 -16.53 -1.15
C SER A 316 9.03 -17.29 0.01
N SER A 317 10.22 -16.86 0.43
CA SER A 317 10.92 -17.46 1.58
C SER A 317 10.18 -17.19 2.88
N VAL A 318 9.62 -15.99 3.07
CA VAL A 318 8.77 -15.66 4.23
C VAL A 318 7.54 -16.55 4.29
N LEU A 319 6.80 -16.69 3.19
CA LEU A 319 5.59 -17.53 3.16
C LEU A 319 5.89 -19.02 3.43
N ALA A 320 7.08 -19.49 3.09
CA ALA A 320 7.52 -20.87 3.30
C ALA A 320 8.23 -21.09 4.66
N SER A 321 8.49 -20.04 5.43
CA SER A 321 9.32 -20.11 6.62
C SER A 321 8.62 -20.76 7.81
N SER A 322 9.40 -21.33 8.73
CA SER A 322 8.88 -21.87 10.00
C SER A 322 8.25 -20.78 10.85
N GLU A 323 8.82 -19.58 10.89
CA GLU A 323 8.31 -18.44 11.65
C GLU A 323 6.91 -18.03 11.19
N PHE A 324 6.66 -18.04 9.88
CA PHE A 324 5.34 -17.74 9.35
C PHE A 324 4.34 -18.86 9.71
N GLN A 325 4.73 -20.12 9.55
CA GLN A 325 3.89 -21.27 9.89
C GLN A 325 3.54 -21.33 11.38
N GLU A 326 4.50 -21.04 12.27
CA GLU A 326 4.29 -20.98 13.71
C GLU A 326 3.32 -19.86 14.10
N PHE A 327 3.43 -18.68 13.48
CA PHE A 327 2.45 -17.63 13.67
C PHE A 327 1.06 -18.03 13.17
N GLU A 328 0.97 -18.71 12.03
CA GLU A 328 -0.31 -19.21 11.54
C GLU A 328 -0.96 -20.23 12.47
N ASN A 329 -0.17 -21.13 13.05
CA ASN A 329 -0.63 -22.14 13.99
C ASN A 329 -1.11 -21.50 15.29
N TYR A 330 -0.35 -20.55 15.84
CA TYR A 330 -0.76 -19.76 17.01
C TYR A 330 -2.13 -19.09 16.82
N VAL A 331 -2.42 -18.62 15.61
CA VAL A 331 -3.71 -17.97 15.29
C VAL A 331 -4.87 -18.95 15.09
N ARG A 332 -4.60 -20.24 14.87
CA ARG A 332 -5.62 -21.29 14.73
C ARG A 332 -6.01 -21.92 16.07
N GLU A 333 -5.16 -21.80 17.08
CA GLU A 333 -5.40 -22.23 18.46
C GLU A 333 -6.34 -21.28 19.22
#